data_AF-A0A832Z359-F1
#
_entry.id   AF-A0A832Z359-F1
#
_cell.length_a   1.000
_cell.length_b   1.000
_cell.length_c   1.000
_cell.angle_alpha   90.00
_cell.angle_beta   90.00
_cell.angle_gamma   90.00
#
_symmetry.space_group_name_H-M   'P 1'
#
loop_
_entity.id
_entity.type
_entity.pdbx_description
1 polymer ?
#
loop_
_entity_poly.entity_id
_entity_poly.type
_entity_poly.pdbx_seq_one_letter_code
_entity_poly.pdbx_strand_id
1 'polypeptide(L)' 'MYFIVFVGPAGSGKSHLVDAFGDWLEFNELSVARVNLDPAAEWLPYEPDVDVREYVDARKVM' A
#
# COMPACT_ATOMS: atom_id res chain seq x y z
N MET A 1 15.16 11.12 1.59
CA MET A 1 14.03 10.25 1.97
C MET A 1 12.77 10.92 1.46
N TYR A 2 12.03 10.30 0.56
CA TYR A 2 10.77 10.83 0.04
C TYR A 2 9.62 9.99 0.58
N PHE A 3 8.48 10.63 0.83
CA PHE A 3 7.24 9.96 1.23
C PHE A 3 6.14 10.36 0.26
N ILE A 4 5.47 9.36 -0.31
CA ILE A 4 4.38 9.55 -1.27
C ILE A 4 3.17 8.84 -0.68
N VAL A 5 2.10 9.60 -0.45
CA VAL A 5 0.86 9.08 0.12
C VAL A 5 -0.21 9.10 -0.96
N PHE A 6 -0.74 7.93 -1.30
CA PHE A 6 -1.80 7.79 -2.27
C PHE A 6 -3.16 7.89 -1.58
N VAL A 7 -3.93 8.92 -1.92
CA VAL A 7 -5.27 9.18 -1.39
C VAL A 7 -6.31 9.23 -2.52
N GLY A 8 -7.55 8.88 -2.21
CA GLY A 8 -8.62 8.81 -3.20
C GLY A 8 -9.79 7.94 -2.73
N PRO A 9 -10.97 8.06 -3.37
CA PRO A 9 -12.16 7.31 -2.99
C PRO A 9 -11.97 5.78 -3.13
N ALA A 10 -12.85 4.99 -2.50
CA ALA A 10 -12.86 3.54 -2.67
C ALA A 10 -13.00 3.18 -4.16
N GLY A 11 -12.25 2.18 -4.62
CA GLY A 11 -12.24 1.77 -6.02
C GLY A 11 -11.43 2.67 -6.98
N SER A 12 -10.81 3.76 -6.53
CA SER A 12 -9.99 4.64 -7.40
C SER A 12 -8.65 4.05 -7.86
N GLY A 13 -8.37 2.77 -7.55
CA GLY A 13 -7.15 2.09 -7.98
C GLY A 13 -5.89 2.35 -7.15
N LYS A 14 -6.00 2.90 -5.93
CA LYS A 14 -4.83 3.24 -5.08
C LYS A 14 -3.84 2.10 -4.91
N SER A 15 -4.30 0.91 -4.52
CA SER A 15 -3.41 -0.24 -4.27
C SER A 15 -2.70 -0.71 -5.53
N HIS A 16 -3.38 -0.69 -6.69
CA HIS A 16 -2.74 -0.99 -7.97
C HIS A 16 -1.74 0.09 -8.40
N LEU A 17 -2.01 1.37 -8.08
CA LEU A 17 -1.07 2.44 -8.35
C LEU A 17 0.18 2.33 -7.48
N VAL A 18 0.05 1.95 -6.21
CA VAL A 18 1.20 1.69 -5.33
C VAL A 18 2.08 0.58 -5.89
N ASP A 19 1.48 -0.52 -6.33
CA ASP A 19 2.16 -1.66 -6.95
C ASP A 19 2.96 -1.24 -8.19
N ALA A 20 2.26 -0.76 -9.22
CA ALA A 20 2.87 -0.41 -10.49
C ALA A 20 3.88 0.75 -10.38
N PHE A 21 3.63 1.73 -9.50
CA PHE A 21 4.55 2.83 -9.29
C PHE A 21 5.79 2.40 -8.51
N GLY A 22 5.63 1.53 -7.50
CA GLY A 22 6.75 0.93 -6.78
C GLY A 22 7.66 0.15 -7.72
N ASP A 23 7.08 -0.71 -8.57
CA ASP A 23 7.82 -1.50 -9.56
C ASP A 23 8.57 -0.60 -10.54
N TRP A 24 7.93 0.49 -10.99
CA TRP A 24 8.59 1.46 -11.85
C TRP A 24 9.75 2.16 -11.16
N LEU A 25 9.62 2.55 -9.89
CA LEU A 25 10.71 3.17 -9.13
C LEU A 25 11.89 2.20 -8.94
N GLU A 26 11.61 0.95 -8.58
CA GLU A 26 12.62 -0.10 -8.44
C GLU A 26 13.33 -0.39 -9.76
N PHE A 27 12.58 -0.41 -10.88
CA PHE A 27 13.14 -0.53 -12.23
C PHE A 27 14.12 0.62 -12.56
N ASN A 28 13.92 1.80 -11.98
CA ASN A 28 14.83 2.94 -12.09
C ASN A 28 15.92 2.97 -10.99
N GLU A 29 16.22 1.81 -10.38
CA GLU A 29 17.28 1.62 -9.38
C GLU A 29 17.07 2.41 -8.08
N LEU A 30 15.83 2.79 -7.76
CA LEU A 30 15.49 3.41 -6.49
C LEU A 30 15.14 2.35 -5.45
N SER A 31 15.59 2.55 -4.21
CA SER A 31 15.13 1.76 -3.07
C SER A 31 13.73 2.24 -2.66
N VAL A 32 12.78 1.31 -2.64
CA VAL A 32 11.36 1.58 -2.35
C VAL A 32 10.93 0.72 -1.16
N ALA A 33 10.10 1.30 -0.30
CA ALA A 33 9.33 0.56 0.70
C ALA A 33 7.84 0.83 0.45
N ARG A 34 7.04 -0.23 0.39
CA ARG A 34 5.59 -0.18 0.18
C ARG A 34 4.90 -0.35 1.53
N VAL A 35 4.02 0.59 1.90
CA VAL A 35 3.33 0.59 3.20
C VAL A 35 1.83 0.47 2.98
N ASN A 36 1.20 -0.56 3.56
CA ASN A 36 -0.26 -0.66 3.62
C ASN A 36 -0.80 -0.03 4.91
N LEU A 37 -1.61 1.01 4.75
CA LEU A 37 -2.33 1.69 5.85
C LEU A 37 -3.83 1.43 5.84
N ASP A 38 -4.35 0.58 4.95
CA ASP A 38 -5.76 0.21 4.90
C ASP A 38 -6.00 -1.11 5.67
N PRO A 39 -6.62 -1.06 6.87
CA PRO A 39 -6.88 -2.25 7.67
C PRO A 39 -8.05 -3.08 7.12
N ALA A 40 -8.86 -2.53 6.21
CA ALA A 40 -10.00 -3.22 5.59
C ALA A 40 -9.65 -3.86 4.24
N ALA A 41 -8.41 -3.71 3.76
CA ALA A 41 -7.96 -4.33 2.52
C ALA A 41 -7.90 -5.86 2.64
N GLU A 42 -8.77 -6.56 1.90
CA GLU A 42 -8.81 -8.04 1.90
C GLU A 42 -7.64 -8.66 1.13
N TRP A 43 -7.23 -8.01 0.05
CA TRP A 43 -6.13 -8.47 -0.82
C TRP A 43 -5.34 -7.27 -1.34
N LEU A 44 -4.04 -7.43 -1.51
CA LEU A 44 -3.13 -6.43 -2.06
C LEU A 44 -2.37 -7.02 -3.25
N PRO A 45 -2.16 -6.24 -4.33
CA PRO A 45 -1.38 -6.67 -5.49
C PRO A 45 0.13 -6.67 -5.27
N TYR A 46 0.61 -6.14 -4.13
CA TYR A 46 2.02 -6.08 -3.75
C TYR A 46 2.22 -6.69 -2.35
N GLU A 47 3.47 -7.03 -2.03
CA GLU A 47 3.90 -7.39 -0.68
C GLU A 47 4.33 -6.12 0.08
N PRO A 48 3.56 -5.67 1.11
CA PRO A 48 3.94 -4.50 1.89
C PRO A 48 5.10 -4.81 2.85
N ASP A 49 6.06 -3.89 2.97
CA ASP A 49 7.11 -3.94 3.99
C ASP A 49 6.58 -3.62 5.39
N VAL A 50 5.50 -2.83 5.44
CA VAL A 50 4.77 -2.51 6.67
C VAL A 50 3.28 -2.62 6.39
N ASP A 51 2.60 -3.48 7.15
CA ASP A 51 1.17 -3.73 6.99
C ASP A 51 0.39 -3.47 8.29
N VAL A 52 -0.52 -2.50 8.27
CA VAL A 52 -1.37 -2.19 9.42
C VAL A 52 -2.25 -3.38 9.86
N ARG A 53 -2.54 -4.32 8.96
CA ARG A 53 -3.38 -5.51 9.24
C ARG A 53 -2.75 -6.45 10.28
N GLU A 54 -1.43 -6.35 10.49
CA GLU A 54 -0.73 -7.10 11.55
C GLU A 54 -0.97 -6.53 12.96
N TYR A 55 -1.39 -5.27 13.05
CA TYR A 55 -1.57 -4.53 14.30
C TYR A 55 -3.05 -4.31 14.64
N VAL A 56 -3.88 -4.14 13.61
CA VAL A 56 -5.30 -3.79 13.75
C VAL A 56 -6.15 -4.74 12.93
N ASP A 57 -7.09 -5.39 13.59
CA ASP A 57 -8.14 -6.16 12.92
C ASP A 57 -9.37 -5.25 12.74
N ALA A 58 -9.60 -4.80 11.50
CA ALA A 58 -10.75 -3.97 11.19
C ALA A 58 -12.10 -4.63 11.56
N ARG A 59 -12.17 -5.96 11.55
CA ARG A 59 -13.39 -6.72 11.89
C ARG A 59 -13.71 -6.71 13.38
N LYS A 60 -12.76 -6.32 14.24
CA LYS A 60 -13.00 -6.14 15.68
C LYS A 60 -13.54 -4.76 16.04
N VAL A 61 -13.45 -3.81 15.11
CA VAL A 61 -13.80 -2.39 15.33
C VAL A 61 -15.07 -1.99 14.59
N MET A 62 -15.42 -2.70 13.51
CA MET A 62 -16.70 -2.59 12.80
C MET A 62 -17.74 -3.57 13.35
#